data_AF-A0A8J4YMF6-F1
#
_entry.id   AF-A0A8J4YMF6-F1
#
_cell.length_a   1.000
_cell.length_b   1.000
_cell.length_c   1.000
_cell.angle_alpha   90.00
_cell.angle_beta   90.00
_cell.angle_gamma   90.00
#
_symmetry.space_group_name_H-M   'P 1'
#
loop_
_entity.id
_entity.type
_entity.pdbx_description
1 polymer ?
#
loop_
_entity_poly.entity_id
_entity_poly.type
_entity_poly.pdbx_seq_one_letter_code
_entity_poly.pdbx_strand_id
1 'polypeptide(L)'
;MKLYGEMAAVVALVIVGVTLMEVKESNAARILMAVPIGTRSHMNFFMPIAEHLVQRNHTVTYLSGYESSNKHPNIRVIFVPDIQIFNNMQQLFTTDSRTAMTSILDDMKRTCIKALAYEGVQRLVDEKFDLVILHIAFSECFLSFVHNLKIPFIFVNPNKVVGAYGPIAGTPAFPALLNSFFIDLEYPLTFTGRMISTLYDILLMTTYDWFVISRYVLRDKAI
;
A
#
# COMPACT_ATOMS: atom_id res chain seq x y z
N MET A 1 -57.21 14.93 -21.13
CA MET A 1 -57.18 14.81 -19.65
C MET A 1 -56.46 13.56 -19.15
N LYS A 2 -56.70 12.35 -19.72
CA LYS A 2 -55.99 11.10 -19.32
C LYS A 2 -54.45 11.15 -19.46
N LEU A 3 -53.93 11.68 -20.56
CA LEU A 3 -52.47 11.77 -20.81
C LEU A 3 -51.71 12.56 -19.73
N TYR A 4 -52.33 13.61 -19.19
CA TYR A 4 -51.72 14.44 -18.14
C TYR A 4 -51.59 13.71 -16.80
N GLY A 5 -52.55 12.83 -16.49
CA GLY A 5 -52.51 12.00 -15.28
C GLY A 5 -51.47 10.90 -15.35
N GLU A 6 -51.29 10.27 -16.52
CA GLU A 6 -50.25 9.25 -16.74
C GLU A 6 -48.85 9.87 -16.68
N MET A 7 -48.66 11.05 -17.29
CA MET A 7 -47.38 11.76 -17.24
C MET A 7 -47.03 12.22 -15.81
N ALA A 8 -48.01 12.69 -15.05
CA ALA A 8 -47.83 13.04 -13.64
C ALA A 8 -47.47 11.83 -12.77
N ALA A 9 -48.08 10.66 -13.04
CA ALA A 9 -47.76 9.42 -12.32
C ALA A 9 -46.33 8.93 -12.60
N VAL A 10 -45.87 9.02 -13.85
CA VAL A 10 -44.48 8.67 -14.22
C VAL A 10 -43.48 9.61 -13.55
N VAL A 11 -43.73 10.92 -13.56
CA VAL A 11 -42.87 11.90 -12.87
C VAL A 11 -42.83 11.65 -11.37
N ALA A 12 -43.97 11.36 -10.74
CA ALA A 12 -44.02 11.01 -9.32
C ALA A 12 -43.24 9.72 -9.01
N LEU A 13 -43.34 8.69 -9.85
CA LEU A 13 -42.58 7.44 -9.69
C LEU A 13 -41.06 7.67 -9.85
N VAL A 14 -40.64 8.53 -10.78
CA VAL A 14 -39.22 8.88 -10.94
C VAL A 14 -38.72 9.67 -9.74
N ILE A 15 -39.49 10.64 -9.22
CA ILE A 15 -39.11 11.41 -8.02
C ILE A 15 -39.01 10.48 -6.81
N VAL A 16 -40.00 9.61 -6.60
CA VAL A 16 -39.98 8.61 -5.52
C VAL A 16 -38.79 7.67 -5.68
N GLY A 17 -38.52 7.19 -6.90
CA GLY A 17 -37.36 6.36 -7.21
C GLY A 17 -36.03 7.04 -6.93
N VAL A 18 -35.90 8.34 -7.23
CA VAL A 18 -34.70 9.14 -6.94
C VAL A 18 -34.55 9.42 -5.44
N THR A 19 -35.65 9.67 -4.71
CA THR A 19 -35.59 9.88 -3.25
C THR A 19 -35.38 8.58 -2.45
N LEU A 20 -35.74 7.42 -3.02
CA LEU A 20 -35.49 6.10 -2.44
C LEU A 20 -34.07 5.60 -2.71
N MET A 21 -33.30 6.29 -3.56
CA MET A 21 -31.85 6.08 -3.59
C MET A 21 -31.32 6.61 -2.25
N GLU A 22 -31.06 5.69 -1.31
CA GLU A 22 -30.27 6.00 -0.13
C GLU A 22 -28.95 6.59 -0.60
N VAL A 23 -28.85 7.92 -0.59
CA VAL A 23 -27.56 8.59 -0.53
C VAL A 23 -27.00 8.13 0.81
N LYS A 24 -26.19 7.08 0.79
CA LYS A 24 -25.35 6.74 1.93
C LYS A 24 -24.52 7.98 2.17
N GLU A 25 -24.91 8.81 3.14
CA GLU A 25 -23.96 9.72 3.75
C GLU A 25 -22.75 8.85 4.09
N SER A 26 -21.59 9.18 3.53
CA SER A 26 -20.39 8.43 3.86
C SER A 26 -20.11 8.72 5.32
N ASN A 27 -20.57 7.81 6.18
CA ASN A 27 -20.23 7.81 7.58
C ASN A 27 -18.71 7.90 7.70
N ALA A 28 -18.27 8.56 8.76
CA ALA A 28 -16.88 8.61 9.20
C ALA A 28 -16.25 7.20 9.23
N ALA A 29 -15.59 6.80 8.14
CA ALA A 29 -14.87 5.53 8.06
C ALA A 29 -13.73 5.43 9.10
N ARG A 30 -13.54 4.23 9.62
CA ARG A 30 -12.38 3.82 10.43
C ARG A 30 -11.34 3.22 9.52
N ILE A 31 -10.27 3.95 9.27
CA ILE A 31 -9.25 3.62 8.27
C ILE A 31 -7.98 3.14 8.97
N LEU A 32 -7.50 1.96 8.60
CA LEU A 32 -6.18 1.48 8.99
C LEU A 32 -5.18 1.83 7.88
N MET A 33 -4.21 2.70 8.17
CA MET A 33 -3.12 3.02 7.27
C MET A 33 -1.87 2.26 7.71
N ALA A 34 -1.57 1.15 7.05
CA ALA A 34 -0.42 0.30 7.37
C ALA A 34 0.79 0.67 6.51
N VAL A 35 1.73 1.40 7.14
CA VAL A 35 3.02 1.80 6.55
C VAL A 35 4.14 1.31 7.47
N PRO A 36 4.22 -0.02 7.73
CA PRO A 36 5.17 -0.57 8.69
C PRO A 36 6.61 -0.29 8.29
N ILE A 37 6.91 -0.45 7.00
CA ILE A 37 8.22 -0.16 6.43
C ILE A 37 8.20 1.28 5.92
N GLY A 38 8.70 2.18 6.74
CA GLY A 38 8.67 3.61 6.44
C GLY A 38 9.82 4.36 7.10
N THR A 39 10.55 5.09 6.27
CA THR A 39 11.48 6.13 6.72
C THR A 39 10.72 7.44 6.98
N ARG A 40 11.41 8.49 7.45
CA ARG A 40 10.82 9.83 7.60
C ARG A 40 10.14 10.33 6.32
N SER A 41 10.63 9.97 5.13
CA SER A 41 9.99 10.37 3.87
C SER A 41 8.62 9.72 3.67
N HIS A 42 8.43 8.47 4.12
CA HIS A 42 7.12 7.82 4.07
C HIS A 42 6.13 8.52 4.99
N MET A 43 6.56 8.88 6.21
CA MET A 43 5.74 9.69 7.12
C MET A 43 5.31 11.02 6.47
N ASN A 44 6.25 11.74 5.85
CA ASN A 44 5.96 13.01 5.19
C ASN A 44 4.98 12.87 4.01
N PHE A 45 4.92 11.70 3.36
CA PHE A 45 4.00 11.44 2.25
C PHE A 45 2.61 10.99 2.73
N PHE A 46 2.56 10.03 3.65
CA PHE A 46 1.31 9.40 4.08
C PHE A 46 0.58 10.19 5.16
N MET A 47 1.28 10.93 6.04
CA MET A 47 0.63 11.70 7.11
C MET A 47 -0.32 12.78 6.57
N PRO A 48 0.01 13.57 5.52
CA PRO A 48 -0.95 14.48 4.91
C PRO A 48 -2.22 13.80 4.38
N ILE A 49 -2.11 12.55 3.91
CA ILE A 49 -3.28 11.75 3.50
C ILE A 49 -4.16 11.47 4.73
N ALA A 50 -3.56 11.02 5.84
CA ALA A 50 -4.28 10.82 7.09
C ALA A 50 -4.95 12.11 7.61
N GLU A 51 -4.26 13.24 7.55
CA GLU A 51 -4.76 14.55 7.96
C GLU A 51 -5.97 14.99 7.12
N HIS A 52 -5.94 14.78 5.80
CA HIS A 52 -7.08 15.10 4.94
C HIS A 52 -8.26 14.14 5.08
N LEU A 53 -8.01 12.88 5.48
CA LEU A 53 -9.07 11.94 5.81
C LEU A 53 -9.80 12.36 7.08
N VAL A 54 -9.06 12.74 8.14
CA VAL A 54 -9.70 13.18 9.39
C VAL A 54 -10.43 14.51 9.26
N GLN A 55 -10.01 15.41 8.36
CA GLN A 55 -10.77 16.61 8.00
C GLN A 55 -12.15 16.30 7.39
N ARG A 56 -12.33 15.10 6.84
CA ARG A 56 -13.60 14.59 6.31
C ARG A 56 -14.33 13.71 7.33
N ASN A 57 -14.03 13.91 8.61
CA ASN A 57 -14.57 13.18 9.76
C ASN A 57 -14.16 11.70 9.85
N HIS A 58 -13.25 11.18 9.03
CA HIS A 58 -12.73 9.83 9.22
C HIS A 58 -11.89 9.72 10.50
N THR A 59 -11.70 8.49 10.97
CA THR A 59 -10.69 8.17 11.99
C THR A 59 -9.60 7.34 11.37
N VAL A 60 -8.34 7.62 11.70
CA VAL A 60 -7.19 6.95 11.12
C VAL A 60 -6.38 6.29 12.21
N THR A 61 -6.16 4.98 12.09
CA THR A 61 -5.09 4.30 12.80
C THR A 61 -3.90 4.19 11.86
N TYR A 62 -2.81 4.89 12.18
CA TYR A 62 -1.60 4.96 11.38
C TYR A 62 -0.52 4.07 11.98
N LEU A 63 -0.15 3.00 11.30
CA LEU A 63 0.96 2.14 11.70
C LEU A 63 2.25 2.61 11.05
N SER A 64 3.28 2.83 11.86
CA SER A 64 4.56 3.42 11.43
C SER A 64 5.77 2.76 12.09
N GLY A 65 6.84 2.55 11.31
CA GLY A 65 8.19 2.31 11.84
C GLY A 65 8.94 3.57 12.27
N TYR A 66 8.35 4.76 12.08
CA TYR A 66 8.91 6.06 12.45
C TYR A 66 7.99 6.79 13.43
N GLU A 67 8.56 7.38 14.47
CA GLU A 67 7.79 8.08 15.50
C GLU A 67 7.13 9.35 14.91
N SER A 68 5.88 9.61 15.28
CA SER A 68 5.14 10.79 14.85
C SER A 68 4.89 11.72 16.02
N SER A 69 5.05 13.02 15.80
CA SER A 69 4.63 14.05 16.76
C SER A 69 3.18 14.51 16.56
N ASN A 70 2.42 13.87 15.66
CA ASN A 70 1.03 14.22 15.39
C ASN A 70 0.16 13.99 16.65
N LYS A 71 -0.66 14.99 16.99
CA LYS A 71 -1.54 14.99 18.17
C LYS A 71 -3.03 15.10 17.82
N HIS A 72 -3.39 14.90 16.56
CA HIS A 72 -4.78 15.03 16.13
C HIS A 72 -5.63 13.94 16.78
N PRO A 73 -6.77 14.27 17.44
CA PRO A 73 -7.54 13.30 18.23
C PRO A 73 -8.09 12.12 17.41
N ASN A 74 -8.34 12.34 16.11
CA ASN A 74 -8.82 11.29 15.20
C ASN A 74 -7.69 10.54 14.47
N ILE A 75 -6.42 10.81 14.79
CA ILE A 75 -5.26 10.08 14.27
C ILE A 75 -4.59 9.36 15.44
N ARG A 76 -4.73 8.03 15.47
CA ARG A 76 -4.00 7.16 16.40
C ARG A 76 -2.76 6.62 15.71
N VAL A 77 -1.57 7.04 16.14
CA VAL A 77 -0.31 6.50 15.62
C VAL A 77 0.14 5.32 16.46
N ILE A 78 0.37 4.18 15.81
CA ILE A 78 0.99 2.99 16.39
C ILE A 78 2.43 2.95 15.89
N PHE A 79 3.35 3.29 16.77
CA PHE A 79 4.78 3.20 16.50
C PHE A 79 5.27 1.78 16.80
N VAL A 80 5.93 1.17 15.82
CA VAL A 80 6.63 -0.11 16.01
C VAL A 80 8.13 0.18 16.10
N PRO A 81 8.78 -0.11 17.23
CA PRO A 81 10.22 0.07 17.39
C PRO A 81 11.01 -0.98 16.60
N ASP A 82 12.30 -0.72 16.39
CA ASP A 82 13.29 -1.68 15.85
C ASP A 82 12.98 -2.26 14.46
N ILE A 83 12.16 -1.55 13.68
CA ILE A 83 11.87 -1.86 12.28
C ILE A 83 12.37 -0.76 11.33
N GLN A 84 13.23 0.14 11.81
CA GLN A 84 13.84 1.17 10.97
C GLN A 84 14.90 0.54 10.07
N ILE A 85 14.68 0.64 8.76
CA ILE A 85 15.58 0.11 7.73
C ILE A 85 16.80 1.00 7.43
N PHE A 86 16.93 2.15 8.10
CA PHE A 86 17.92 3.18 7.78
C PHE A 86 19.37 2.70 7.84
N ASN A 87 19.73 1.89 8.85
CA ASN A 87 21.10 1.40 9.01
C ASN A 87 21.52 0.51 7.82
N ASN A 88 20.56 -0.23 7.24
CA ASN A 88 20.83 -1.15 6.13
C ASN A 88 20.74 -0.43 4.77
N MET A 89 19.91 0.60 4.66
CA MET A 89 19.86 1.47 3.48
C MET A 89 21.15 2.26 3.26
N GLN A 90 21.95 2.50 4.30
CA GLN A 90 23.25 3.15 4.14
C GLN A 90 24.29 2.19 3.52
N GLN A 91 24.16 0.88 3.76
CA GLN A 91 25.02 -0.16 3.18
C GLN A 91 24.81 -0.34 1.67
N LEU A 92 23.65 0.05 1.13
CA LEU A 92 23.36 0.07 -0.31
C LEU A 92 24.33 0.94 -1.09
N PHE A 93 24.77 2.05 -0.49
CA PHE A 93 25.66 3.01 -1.14
C PHE A 93 27.13 2.64 -1.01
N THR A 94 27.46 1.58 -0.25
CA THR A 94 28.85 1.24 0.13
C THR A 94 29.24 -0.21 -0.17
N THR A 95 28.31 -1.11 -0.46
CA THR A 95 28.55 -2.55 -0.66
C THR A 95 28.31 -2.98 -2.11
N ASP A 96 28.98 -4.04 -2.56
CA ASP A 96 28.79 -4.62 -3.89
C ASP A 96 27.31 -4.93 -4.19
N SER A 97 26.84 -4.44 -5.35
CA SER A 97 25.42 -4.23 -5.68
C SER A 97 24.54 -5.49 -5.64
N ARG A 98 25.14 -6.67 -5.84
CA ARG A 98 24.41 -7.95 -5.97
C ARG A 98 24.05 -8.56 -4.61
N THR A 99 25.01 -8.62 -3.68
CA THR A 99 24.79 -9.10 -2.31
C THR A 99 23.93 -8.13 -1.50
N ALA A 100 24.05 -6.83 -1.78
CA ALA A 100 23.20 -5.81 -1.19
C ALA A 100 21.72 -6.05 -1.50
N MET A 101 21.37 -6.34 -2.76
CA MET A 101 19.97 -6.55 -3.18
C MET A 101 19.27 -7.68 -2.41
N THR A 102 19.90 -8.86 -2.37
CA THR A 102 19.31 -10.03 -1.71
C THR A 102 19.19 -9.82 -0.20
N SER A 103 20.20 -9.18 0.42
CA SER A 103 20.16 -8.87 1.85
C SER A 103 19.00 -7.93 2.18
N ILE A 104 18.73 -6.96 1.31
CA ILE A 104 17.68 -5.97 1.52
C ILE A 104 16.30 -6.57 1.36
N LEU A 105 16.07 -7.40 0.34
CA LEU A 105 14.80 -8.09 0.18
C LEU A 105 14.50 -8.97 1.42
N ASP A 106 15.51 -9.66 1.94
CA ASP A 106 15.40 -10.43 3.17
C ASP A 106 15.16 -9.55 4.41
N ASP A 107 15.81 -8.39 4.52
CA ASP A 107 15.61 -7.44 5.62
C ASP A 107 14.23 -6.80 5.59
N MET A 108 13.78 -6.36 4.42
CA MET A 108 12.43 -5.85 4.21
C MET A 108 11.39 -6.90 4.63
N LYS A 109 11.60 -8.15 4.21
CA LYS A 109 10.75 -9.27 4.61
C LYS A 109 10.71 -9.46 6.14
N ARG A 110 11.87 -9.55 6.78
CA ARG A 110 11.98 -9.71 8.24
C ARG A 110 11.32 -8.57 8.98
N THR A 111 11.52 -7.34 8.49
CA THR A 111 10.95 -6.11 9.04
C THR A 111 9.43 -6.13 8.96
N CYS A 112 8.86 -6.53 7.83
CA CYS A 112 7.41 -6.66 7.66
C CYS A 112 6.84 -7.66 8.68
N ILE A 113 7.42 -8.86 8.78
CA ILE A 113 6.95 -9.92 9.69
C ILE A 113 7.04 -9.47 11.15
N LYS A 114 8.16 -8.82 11.54
CA LYS A 114 8.31 -8.25 12.89
C LYS A 114 7.24 -7.19 13.18
N ALA A 115 6.95 -6.32 12.21
CA ALA A 115 5.91 -5.31 12.36
C ALA A 115 4.52 -5.93 12.51
N LEU A 116 4.22 -6.96 11.71
CA LEU A 116 2.96 -7.70 11.83
C LEU A 116 2.84 -8.39 13.20
N ALA A 117 3.91 -9.02 13.69
CA ALA A 117 3.94 -9.71 14.97
C ALA A 117 3.95 -8.80 16.20
N TYR A 118 4.08 -7.48 16.03
CA TYR A 118 4.08 -6.53 17.12
C TYR A 118 2.74 -6.56 17.86
N GLU A 119 2.78 -6.60 19.19
CA GLU A 119 1.57 -6.76 20.02
C GLU A 119 0.53 -5.66 19.75
N GLY A 120 0.97 -4.42 19.60
CA GLY A 120 0.09 -3.29 19.27
C GLY A 120 -0.60 -3.42 17.91
N VAL A 121 0.00 -4.17 16.97
CA VAL A 121 -0.59 -4.48 15.66
C VAL A 121 -1.53 -5.69 15.76
N GLN A 122 -1.15 -6.73 16.49
CA GLN A 122 -1.98 -7.93 16.66
C GLN A 122 -3.32 -7.61 17.33
N ARG A 123 -3.35 -6.67 18.29
CA ARG A 123 -4.60 -6.20 18.93
C ARG A 123 -5.57 -5.53 17.97
N LEU A 124 -5.11 -5.06 16.81
CA LEU A 124 -5.98 -4.43 15.81
C LEU A 124 -6.91 -5.43 15.12
N VAL A 125 -6.64 -6.74 15.22
CA VAL A 125 -7.52 -7.79 14.67
C VAL A 125 -8.91 -7.74 15.28
N ASP A 126 -9.00 -7.39 16.57
CA ASP A 126 -10.27 -7.31 17.30
C ASP A 126 -10.99 -5.98 17.08
N GLU A 127 -10.36 -5.03 16.38
CA GLU A 127 -10.93 -3.73 16.08
C GLU A 127 -11.69 -3.72 14.74
N LYS A 128 -12.68 -2.84 14.64
CA LYS A 128 -13.44 -2.64 13.41
C LYS A 128 -12.78 -1.58 12.53
N PHE A 129 -12.57 -1.92 11.27
CA PHE A 129 -12.12 -1.02 10.22
C PHE A 129 -13.02 -1.16 9.00
N ASP A 130 -13.16 -0.09 8.22
CA ASP A 130 -13.95 -0.07 6.98
C ASP A 130 -13.06 -0.15 5.73
N LEU A 131 -11.79 0.25 5.87
CA LEU A 131 -10.83 0.33 4.79
C LEU A 131 -9.40 0.16 5.33
N VAL A 132 -8.57 -0.55 4.57
CA VAL A 132 -7.12 -0.59 4.80
C VAL A 132 -6.38 0.15 3.68
N ILE A 133 -5.45 1.03 4.02
CA ILE A 133 -4.51 1.64 3.10
C ILE A 133 -3.15 1.00 3.36
N LEU A 134 -2.61 0.30 2.36
CA LEU A 134 -1.32 -0.36 2.44
C LEU A 134 -0.30 0.37 1.59
N HIS A 135 0.93 0.51 2.10
CA HIS A 135 2.07 0.79 1.23
C HIS A 135 2.30 -0.41 0.29
N ILE A 136 2.33 -0.18 -1.02
CA ILE A 136 2.41 -1.29 -2.00
C ILE A 136 3.69 -2.10 -1.89
N ALA A 137 4.80 -1.47 -1.52
CA ALA A 137 6.10 -2.09 -1.51
C ALA A 137 6.44 -2.65 -0.12
N PHE A 138 6.82 -3.93 -0.08
CA PHE A 138 7.36 -4.59 1.10
C PHE A 138 6.40 -4.67 2.30
N SER A 139 5.11 -4.43 2.09
CA SER A 139 4.07 -4.52 3.13
C SER A 139 3.10 -5.68 2.88
N GLU A 140 3.47 -6.62 2.02
CA GLU A 140 2.63 -7.74 1.58
C GLU A 140 2.27 -8.67 2.75
N CYS A 141 3.07 -8.70 3.81
CA CYS A 141 2.74 -9.45 5.02
C CYS A 141 1.42 -8.98 5.67
N PHE A 142 1.00 -7.72 5.47
CA PHE A 142 -0.28 -7.22 5.97
C PHE A 142 -1.48 -7.68 5.13
N LEU A 143 -1.27 -8.37 4.00
CA LEU A 143 -2.39 -8.97 3.25
C LEU A 143 -3.07 -10.09 4.03
N SER A 144 -2.35 -10.83 4.89
CA SER A 144 -2.98 -11.81 5.81
C SER A 144 -3.92 -11.10 6.80
N PHE A 145 -3.50 -9.93 7.28
CA PHE A 145 -4.29 -9.08 8.16
C PHE A 145 -5.57 -8.57 7.47
N VAL A 146 -5.45 -8.09 6.23
CA VAL A 146 -6.60 -7.71 5.39
C VAL A 146 -7.54 -8.89 5.14
N HIS A 147 -6.99 -10.07 4.84
CA HIS A 147 -7.77 -11.28 4.62
C HIS A 147 -8.60 -11.65 5.85
N ASN A 148 -8.04 -11.51 7.05
CA ASN A 148 -8.73 -11.77 8.30
C ASN A 148 -9.86 -10.77 8.59
N LEU A 149 -9.61 -9.47 8.35
CA LEU A 149 -10.62 -8.42 8.53
C LEU A 149 -11.76 -8.50 7.50
N LYS A 150 -11.54 -9.10 6.33
CA LYS A 150 -12.53 -9.24 5.25
C LYS A 150 -13.11 -7.91 4.77
N ILE A 151 -12.26 -6.89 4.68
CA ILE A 151 -12.60 -5.53 4.23
C ILE A 151 -11.81 -5.13 3.00
N PRO A 152 -12.28 -4.13 2.22
CA PRO A 152 -11.52 -3.64 1.07
C PRO A 152 -10.21 -2.99 1.51
N PHE A 153 -9.23 -3.00 0.60
CA PHE A 153 -7.96 -2.33 0.79
C PHE A 153 -7.52 -1.57 -0.47
N ILE A 154 -6.67 -0.57 -0.28
CA ILE A 154 -6.08 0.26 -1.34
C ILE A 154 -4.57 0.23 -1.19
N PHE A 155 -3.87 -0.02 -2.30
CA PHE A 155 -2.43 0.18 -2.36
C PHE A 155 -2.08 1.63 -2.68
N VAL A 156 -1.11 2.17 -1.96
CA VAL A 156 -0.54 3.49 -2.17
C VAL A 156 0.97 3.37 -2.25
N ASN A 157 1.59 4.09 -3.18
CA ASN A 157 3.03 4.11 -3.36
C ASN A 157 3.53 5.56 -3.40
N PRO A 158 4.47 5.97 -2.55
CA PRO A 158 5.12 7.27 -2.70
C PRO A 158 6.08 7.32 -3.90
N ASN A 159 6.50 6.15 -4.41
CA ASN A 159 7.45 6.02 -5.49
C ASN A 159 6.77 5.75 -6.83
N LYS A 160 7.55 5.80 -7.91
CA LYS A 160 7.13 5.31 -9.22
C LYS A 160 6.81 3.81 -9.12
N VAL A 161 5.63 3.41 -9.59
CA VAL A 161 5.27 2.00 -9.67
C VAL A 161 5.98 1.39 -10.88
N VAL A 162 7.00 0.57 -10.63
CA VAL A 162 7.81 -0.12 -11.66
C VAL A 162 8.10 -1.56 -11.23
N GLY A 163 8.57 -2.38 -12.18
CA GLY A 163 8.90 -3.78 -11.94
C GLY A 163 7.71 -4.60 -11.46
N ALA A 164 7.92 -5.44 -10.44
CA ALA A 164 6.92 -6.37 -9.90
C ALA A 164 5.63 -5.69 -9.40
N TYR A 165 5.67 -4.42 -9.03
CA TYR A 165 4.49 -3.69 -8.56
C TYR A 165 3.60 -3.15 -9.70
N GLY A 166 4.12 -3.08 -10.93
CA GLY A 166 3.39 -2.60 -12.12
C GLY A 166 2.10 -3.40 -12.37
N PRO A 167 2.18 -4.73 -12.55
CA PRO A 167 1.01 -5.57 -12.74
C PRO A 167 -0.02 -5.47 -11.60
N ILE A 168 0.43 -5.33 -10.36
CA ILE A 168 -0.45 -5.16 -9.18
C ILE A 168 -1.26 -3.86 -9.30
N ALA A 169 -0.64 -2.78 -9.77
CA ALA A 169 -1.30 -1.50 -10.02
C ALA A 169 -2.03 -1.42 -11.39
N GLY A 170 -2.10 -2.52 -12.14
CA GLY A 170 -2.70 -2.54 -13.48
C GLY A 170 -1.91 -1.76 -14.54
N THR A 171 -0.63 -1.47 -14.27
CA THR A 171 0.25 -0.73 -15.18
C THR A 171 1.21 -1.67 -15.90
N PRO A 172 1.22 -1.72 -17.24
CA PRO A 172 2.17 -2.55 -17.98
C PRO A 172 3.62 -2.10 -17.76
N ALA A 173 4.53 -3.06 -17.61
CA ALA A 173 5.95 -2.78 -17.48
C ALA A 173 6.58 -2.51 -18.86
N PHE A 174 7.37 -1.43 -18.96
CA PHE A 174 8.11 -1.07 -20.17
C PHE A 174 9.61 -0.95 -19.89
N PRO A 175 10.30 -2.07 -19.54
CA PRO A 175 11.69 -2.00 -19.10
C PRO A 175 12.66 -1.54 -20.20
N ALA A 176 12.27 -1.68 -21.48
CA ALA A 176 13.02 -1.15 -22.61
C ALA A 176 12.92 0.38 -22.77
N LEU A 177 12.07 1.06 -22.01
CA LEU A 177 11.91 2.52 -22.01
C LEU A 177 12.24 3.11 -20.64
N LEU A 178 11.94 2.39 -19.57
CA LEU A 178 12.06 2.82 -18.20
C LEU A 178 13.00 1.90 -17.44
N ASN A 179 14.02 2.46 -16.80
CA ASN A 179 14.89 1.70 -15.90
C ASN A 179 14.10 1.19 -14.70
N SER A 180 14.48 0.01 -14.22
CA SER A 180 13.96 -0.53 -12.97
C SER A 180 14.49 0.25 -11.77
N PHE A 181 13.80 0.15 -10.63
CA PHE A 181 14.05 0.98 -9.44
C PHE A 181 15.50 0.90 -8.90
N PHE A 182 16.17 -0.23 -9.10
CA PHE A 182 17.49 -0.50 -8.53
C PHE A 182 18.65 -0.40 -9.52
N ILE A 183 18.39 0.06 -10.76
CA ILE A 183 19.43 0.26 -11.76
C ILE A 183 19.38 1.68 -12.30
N ASP A 184 20.52 2.35 -12.26
CA ASP A 184 20.68 3.67 -12.85
C ASP A 184 21.43 3.51 -14.19
N LEU A 185 20.70 3.70 -15.30
CA LEU A 185 21.26 3.70 -16.65
C LEU A 185 21.05 5.09 -17.25
N GLU A 186 22.08 5.57 -17.96
CA GLU A 186 22.05 6.89 -18.58
C GLU A 186 20.96 6.99 -19.65
N TYR A 187 20.24 8.11 -19.64
CA TYR A 187 19.17 8.40 -20.59
C TYR A 187 19.65 9.36 -21.68
N PRO A 188 19.30 9.13 -22.97
CA PRO A 188 18.41 8.08 -23.49
C PRO A 188 19.06 6.68 -23.58
N LEU A 189 18.28 5.62 -23.30
CA LEU A 189 18.78 4.25 -23.30
C LEU A 189 19.23 3.78 -24.70
N THR A 190 20.50 3.39 -24.79
CA THR A 190 21.07 2.66 -25.93
C THR A 190 20.47 1.26 -26.05
N PHE A 191 20.68 0.58 -27.18
CA PHE A 191 20.23 -0.82 -27.35
C PHE A 191 20.69 -1.72 -26.20
N THR A 192 21.97 -1.63 -25.81
CA THR A 192 22.54 -2.39 -24.69
C THR A 192 21.89 -2.00 -23.36
N GLY A 193 21.65 -0.71 -23.12
CA GLY A 193 20.95 -0.24 -21.91
C GLY A 193 19.54 -0.83 -21.81
N ARG A 194 18.79 -0.86 -22.92
CA ARG A 194 17.45 -1.47 -22.97
C ARG A 194 17.48 -2.97 -22.70
N MET A 195 18.47 -3.68 -23.24
CA MET A 195 18.66 -5.11 -22.99
C MET A 195 18.96 -5.37 -21.51
N ILE A 196 19.89 -4.62 -20.92
CA ILE A 196 20.25 -4.74 -19.50
C ILE A 196 19.03 -4.45 -18.62
N SER A 197 18.32 -3.34 -18.87
CA SER A 197 17.12 -2.97 -18.11
C SER A 197 16.06 -4.08 -18.18
N THR A 198 15.83 -4.65 -19.36
CA THR A 198 14.85 -5.74 -19.55
C THR A 198 15.24 -7.02 -18.82
N LEU A 199 16.49 -7.45 -18.93
CA LEU A 199 16.97 -8.64 -18.21
C LEU A 199 16.93 -8.44 -16.69
N TYR A 200 17.25 -7.24 -16.22
CA TYR A 200 17.23 -6.89 -14.81
C TYR A 200 15.80 -6.83 -14.26
N ASP A 201 14.85 -6.28 -15.02
CA ASP A 201 13.44 -6.24 -14.64
C ASP A 201 12.84 -7.65 -14.54
N ILE A 202 13.15 -8.54 -15.50
CA ILE A 202 12.76 -9.96 -15.45
C ILE A 202 13.38 -10.65 -14.22
N LEU A 203 14.65 -10.39 -13.93
CA LEU A 203 15.32 -10.94 -12.74
C LEU A 203 14.63 -10.44 -11.46
N LEU A 204 14.29 -9.15 -11.36
CA LEU A 204 13.58 -8.60 -10.21
C LEU A 204 12.17 -9.17 -10.06
N MET A 205 11.41 -9.30 -11.14
CA MET A 205 10.08 -9.93 -11.09
C MET A 205 10.16 -11.38 -10.61
N THR A 206 11.05 -12.18 -11.20
CA THR A 206 11.20 -13.60 -10.84
C THR A 206 11.70 -13.78 -9.40
N THR A 207 12.67 -12.96 -8.97
CA THR A 207 13.13 -12.97 -7.57
C THR A 207 12.03 -12.50 -6.62
N TYR A 208 11.30 -11.45 -6.93
CA TYR A 208 10.18 -10.99 -6.12
C TYR A 208 9.09 -12.06 -5.99
N ASP A 209 8.65 -12.67 -7.09
CA ASP A 209 7.65 -13.74 -7.07
C ASP A 209 8.12 -14.96 -6.26
N TRP A 210 9.40 -15.33 -6.40
CA TRP A 210 9.98 -16.44 -5.67
C TRP A 210 10.19 -16.15 -4.17
N PHE A 211 10.72 -15.00 -3.79
CA PHE A 211 11.03 -14.67 -2.39
C PHE A 211 9.82 -14.15 -1.61
N VAL A 212 8.99 -13.33 -2.25
CA VAL A 212 7.87 -12.61 -1.63
C VAL A 212 6.57 -13.38 -1.85
N ILE A 213 6.11 -13.61 -3.07
CA ILE A 213 4.78 -14.23 -3.24
C ILE A 213 4.79 -15.72 -2.81
N SER A 214 5.75 -16.52 -3.29
CA SER A 214 5.74 -17.97 -3.06
C SER A 214 5.95 -18.36 -1.59
N ARG A 215 6.69 -17.56 -0.82
CA ARG A 215 6.97 -17.87 0.60
C ARG A 215 5.97 -17.25 1.57
N TYR A 216 5.28 -16.17 1.21
CA TYR A 216 4.24 -15.58 2.07
C TYR A 216 2.87 -16.23 1.87
N VAL A 217 2.50 -16.57 0.63
CA VAL A 217 1.13 -17.02 0.31
C VAL A 217 0.98 -18.54 0.39
N LEU A 218 2.05 -19.33 0.18
CA LEU A 218 1.93 -20.79 0.02
C LEU A 218 2.47 -21.63 1.18
N ARG A 219 3.23 -21.06 2.13
CA ARG A 219 3.88 -21.84 3.21
C ARG A 219 3.38 -21.54 4.62
N ASP A 220 3.02 -20.31 4.92
CA ASP A 220 2.59 -19.97 6.26
C ASP A 220 1.07 -19.94 6.35
N LYS A 221 0.51 -21.04 6.86
CA LYS A 221 -0.72 -21.01 7.66
C LYS A 221 -0.43 -20.23 8.96
N ALA A 222 -0.11 -18.94 8.83
CA ALA A 222 -0.01 -18.03 9.95
C ALA A 222 -1.27 -17.16 9.94
N ILE A 223 -2.38 -17.82 10.30
CA ILE A 223 -3.39 -17.49 11.32
C ILE A 223 -4.11 -18.81 11.59
#